data_AF-A0A520AHW0-F1
#
_entry.id   AF-A0A520AHW0-F1
#
_cell.length_a   1.000
_cell.length_b   1.000
_cell.length_c   1.000
_cell.angle_alpha   90.00
_cell.angle_beta   90.00
_cell.angle_gamma   90.00
#
_symmetry.space_group_name_H-M   'P 1'
#
loop_
_entity.id
_entity.type
_entity.pdbx_description
1 polymer ?
#
loop_
_entity_poly.entity_id
_entity_poly.type
_entity_poly.pdbx_seq_one_letter_code
_entity_poly.pdbx_strand_id
1 'polypeptide(L)'
;MCSLLDNQTFKKKLSFGRIDDDEKTVSFTISVSCNHDIDKQVLSDIELVINDLFLKDYESQESIDERKRDEKLAEKLLKLEEKQRKLDEKKNKKAEQENKELVEAYQK
;
A
#
# COMPACT_ATOMS: atom_id res chain seq x y z
N MET A 1 2.94 45.30 -25.98
CA MET A 1 3.01 43.82 -25.93
C MET A 1 2.66 43.38 -24.52
N CYS A 2 1.41 42.98 -24.27
CA CYS A 2 1.03 42.37 -22.98
C CYS A 2 1.53 40.93 -23.01
N SER A 3 2.57 40.62 -22.25
CA SER A 3 2.92 39.24 -21.97
C SER A 3 1.77 38.62 -21.17
N LEU A 4 1.17 37.55 -21.71
CA LEU A 4 0.39 36.59 -20.95
C LEU A 4 1.34 35.95 -19.92
N LEU A 5 1.64 36.63 -18.82
CA LEU A 5 2.07 35.91 -17.62
C LEU A 5 0.81 35.20 -17.14
N ASP A 6 0.61 33.97 -17.62
CA ASP A 6 -0.40 33.06 -17.13
C ASP A 6 -0.31 33.07 -15.60
N ASN A 7 -1.35 33.56 -14.92
CA ASN A 7 -1.41 33.56 -13.47
C ASN A 7 -1.16 32.13 -12.99
N GLN A 8 0.02 31.87 -12.43
CA GLN A 8 0.36 30.53 -11.98
C GLN A 8 -0.46 30.24 -10.74
N THR A 9 -1.31 29.21 -10.84
CA THR A 9 -2.09 28.70 -9.73
C THR A 9 -1.54 27.33 -9.38
N PHE A 10 -0.86 27.24 -8.25
CA PHE A 10 -0.47 25.97 -7.66
C PHE A 10 -1.59 25.51 -6.73
N LYS A 11 -2.15 24.32 -7.01
CA LYS A 11 -3.15 23.69 -6.14
C LYS A 11 -2.68 22.29 -5.79
N LYS A 12 -2.46 22.02 -4.50
CA LYS A 12 -2.09 20.70 -4.00
C LYS A 12 -3.05 20.27 -2.90
N LYS A 13 -3.58 19.07 -3.04
CA LYS A 13 -4.37 18.42 -2.00
C LYS A 13 -3.48 17.43 -1.27
N LEU A 14 -3.42 17.55 0.05
CA LEU A 14 -2.73 16.62 0.94
C LEU A 14 -3.79 15.90 1.76
N SER A 15 -3.65 14.58 1.89
CA SER A 15 -4.57 13.73 2.62
C SER A 15 -3.78 12.77 3.51
N PHE A 16 -4.17 12.72 4.78
CA PHE A 16 -3.53 11.91 5.81
C PHE A 16 -4.60 11.15 6.58
N GLY A 17 -4.27 9.94 7.03
CA GLY A 17 -5.09 9.16 7.97
C GLY A 17 -4.41 9.10 9.32
N ARG A 18 -5.19 9.08 10.40
CA ARG A 18 -4.63 8.99 11.74
C ARG A 18 -4.01 7.61 11.95
N ILE A 19 -2.84 7.55 12.59
CA ILE A 19 -2.08 6.31 12.77
C ILE A 19 -2.89 5.24 13.53
N ASP A 20 -3.66 5.64 14.53
CA ASP A 20 -4.45 4.70 15.36
C ASP A 20 -5.76 4.25 14.69
N ASP A 21 -6.25 5.00 13.71
CA ASP A 21 -7.59 4.84 13.12
C ASP A 21 -7.62 5.50 11.74
N ASP A 22 -7.38 4.70 10.70
CA ASP A 22 -7.28 5.17 9.33
C ASP A 22 -8.64 5.55 8.71
N GLU A 23 -9.77 5.33 9.41
CA GLU A 23 -11.06 5.91 9.03
C GLU A 23 -11.12 7.41 9.37
N LYS A 24 -10.33 7.85 10.36
CA LYS A 24 -10.19 9.28 10.71
C LYS A 24 -9.16 9.94 9.81
N THR A 25 -9.65 10.59 8.76
CA THR A 25 -8.81 11.29 7.79
C THR A 25 -8.84 12.81 7.98
N VAL A 26 -7.73 13.45 7.65
CA VAL A 26 -7.64 14.91 7.53
C VAL A 26 -7.12 15.24 6.14
N SER A 27 -7.76 16.20 5.48
CA SER A 27 -7.39 16.64 4.14
C SER A 27 -7.30 18.16 4.07
N PHE A 28 -6.21 18.67 3.48
CA PHE A 28 -6.01 20.10 3.26
C PHE A 28 -5.81 20.36 1.78
N THR A 29 -6.27 21.51 1.33
CA THR A 29 -5.99 21.99 -0.02
C THR A 29 -5.22 23.29 0.08
N ILE A 30 -3.99 23.30 -0.40
CA ILE A 30 -3.15 24.49 -0.50
C ILE A 30 -3.35 25.04 -1.90
N SER A 31 -3.77 26.30 -1.98
CA SER A 31 -3.92 27.02 -3.24
C SER A 31 -3.09 28.29 -3.17
N VAL A 32 -2.07 28.39 -4.01
CA VAL A 32 -1.23 29.59 -4.15
C VAL A 32 -1.47 30.14 -5.56
N SER A 33 -1.93 31.39 -5.63
CA SER A 33 -2.15 32.09 -6.88
C SER A 33 -1.23 33.31 -6.93
N CYS A 34 -0.43 33.42 -7.96
CA CYS A 34 0.47 34.55 -8.17
C CYS A 34 0.39 35.06 -9.60
N ASN A 35 0.65 36.35 -9.76
CA ASN A 35 0.74 37.04 -11.05
C ASN A 35 2.18 37.06 -11.61
N HIS A 36 3.05 36.22 -11.05
CA HIS A 36 4.47 36.04 -11.39
C HIS A 36 4.86 34.58 -11.14
N ASP A 37 6.06 34.20 -11.61
CA ASP A 37 6.61 32.86 -11.38
C ASP A 37 6.84 32.61 -9.88
N ILE A 38 6.24 31.54 -9.36
CA ILE A 38 6.44 31.12 -7.97
C ILE A 38 7.73 30.30 -7.89
N ASP A 39 8.59 30.62 -6.92
CA ASP A 39 9.77 29.79 -6.63
C ASP A 39 9.32 28.40 -6.15
N LYS A 40 9.81 27.36 -6.85
CA LYS A 40 9.55 25.96 -6.49
C LYS A 40 10.01 25.64 -5.08
N GLN A 41 11.05 26.31 -4.58
CA GLN A 41 11.55 26.13 -3.22
C GLN A 41 10.47 26.47 -2.18
N VAL A 42 9.73 27.55 -2.38
CA VAL A 42 8.65 27.97 -1.46
C VAL A 42 7.54 26.91 -1.40
N LEU A 43 7.21 26.30 -2.54
CA LEU A 43 6.21 25.23 -2.60
C LEU A 43 6.68 23.96 -1.87
N SER A 44 7.96 23.61 -2.03
CA SER A 44 8.58 22.49 -1.31
C SER A 44 8.64 22.74 0.20
N ASP A 45 8.95 23.96 0.63
CA ASP A 45 9.02 24.30 2.05
C ASP A 45 7.64 24.26 2.71
N ILE A 46 6.59 24.75 2.03
CA ILE A 46 5.20 24.65 2.50
C ILE A 46 4.79 23.19 2.69
N GLU A 47 5.16 22.31 1.75
CA GLU A 47 4.87 20.89 1.85
C GLU A 47 5.60 20.23 3.03
N LEU A 48 6.88 20.53 3.22
CA LEU A 48 7.67 20.01 4.34
C LEU A 48 7.08 20.38 5.70
N VAL A 49 6.71 21.66 5.88
CA VAL A 49 6.12 22.14 7.13
C VAL A 49 4.78 21.48 7.42
N ILE A 50 3.95 21.30 6.39
CA ILE A 50 2.64 20.65 6.57
C ILE A 50 2.82 19.17 6.89
N ASN A 51 3.73 18.48 6.20
CA ASN A 51 4.02 17.09 6.53
C ASN A 51 4.51 16.98 7.99
N ASP A 52 5.48 17.78 8.42
CA ASP A 52 6.01 17.74 9.80
C ASP A 52 4.93 17.98 10.87
N LEU A 53 3.97 18.88 10.59
CA LEU A 53 2.85 19.15 11.50
C LEU A 53 1.97 17.91 11.75
N PHE A 54 1.81 17.03 10.75
CA PHE A 54 0.91 15.89 10.80
C PHE A 54 1.60 14.54 11.03
N LEU A 55 2.91 14.40 10.75
CA LEU A 55 3.66 13.14 10.84
C LEU A 55 3.70 12.50 12.23
N LYS A 56 3.37 13.22 13.31
CA LYS A 56 3.34 12.67 14.67
C LYS A 56 2.13 11.78 14.93
N ASP A 57 0.96 12.18 14.45
CA ASP A 57 -0.32 11.52 14.75
C ASP A 57 -0.98 10.93 13.49
N TYR A 58 -0.45 11.26 12.30
CA TYR A 58 -1.02 10.89 11.02
C TYR A 58 0.05 10.33 10.08
N GLU A 59 -0.37 9.36 9.27
CA GLU A 59 0.41 8.83 8.15
C GLU A 59 -0.15 9.32 6.81
N SER A 60 0.70 9.37 5.78
CA SER A 60 0.27 9.76 4.43
C SER A 60 -0.69 8.72 3.84
N GLN A 61 -1.57 9.15 2.93
CA GLN A 61 -2.44 8.22 2.22
C GLN A 61 -1.66 7.12 1.48
N GLU A 62 -0.48 7.46 0.95
CA GLU A 62 0.40 6.51 0.27
C GLU A 62 0.87 5.39 1.20
N SER A 63 1.26 5.74 2.44
CA SER A 63 1.63 4.75 3.49
C SER A 63 0.47 3.81 3.81
N ILE A 64 -0.73 4.37 3.98
CA ILE A 64 -1.95 3.58 4.26
C ILE A 64 -2.23 2.61 3.11
N ASP A 65 -2.12 3.08 1.87
CA ASP A 65 -2.39 2.29 0.68
C ASP A 65 -1.34 1.19 0.46
N GLU A 66 -0.08 1.43 0.84
CA GLU A 66 0.98 0.40 0.88
C GLU A 66 0.66 -0.68 1.91
N ARG A 67 0.38 -0.29 3.16
CA ARG A 67 0.04 -1.25 4.22
C ARG A 67 -1.15 -2.13 3.85
N LYS A 68 -2.22 -1.54 3.30
CA LYS A 68 -3.40 -2.29 2.82
C LYS A 68 -3.08 -3.24 1.66
N ARG A 69 -2.10 -2.92 0.82
CA ARG A 69 -1.65 -3.82 -0.25
C ARG A 69 -0.87 -4.99 0.32
N ASP A 70 0.02 -4.73 1.27
CA ASP A 70 0.84 -5.76 1.91
C ASP A 70 -0.02 -6.74 2.72
N GLU A 71 -1.00 -6.24 3.48
CA GLU A 71 -1.98 -7.06 4.20
C GLU A 71 -2.73 -8.01 3.23
N LYS A 72 -3.21 -7.49 2.10
CA LYS A 72 -3.88 -8.30 1.06
C LYS A 72 -2.95 -9.33 0.43
N LEU A 73 -1.67 -8.99 0.24
CA LEU A 73 -0.68 -9.92 -0.33
C LEU A 73 -0.40 -11.05 0.66
N ALA A 74 -0.21 -10.73 1.94
CA ALA A 74 0.00 -11.70 3.01
C ALA A 74 -1.19 -12.67 3.14
N GLU A 75 -2.42 -12.16 3.10
CA GLU A 75 -3.62 -13.00 3.15
C GLU A 75 -3.70 -13.97 1.95
N LYS A 76 -3.31 -13.52 0.76
CA LYS A 76 -3.24 -14.38 -0.44
C LYS A 76 -2.17 -15.46 -0.31
N LEU A 77 -1.00 -15.13 0.24
CA LEU A 77 0.09 -16.08 0.45
C LEU A 77 -0.32 -17.18 1.43
N LEU A 78 -0.95 -16.81 2.56
CA LEU A 78 -1.47 -17.78 3.53
C LEU A 78 -2.48 -18.75 2.90
N LYS A 79 -3.41 -18.23 2.08
CA LYS A 79 -4.38 -19.06 1.35
C LYS A 79 -3.72 -20.00 0.34
N LEU A 80 -2.63 -19.59 -0.29
CA LEU A 80 -1.88 -20.43 -1.22
C LEU A 80 -1.10 -21.53 -0.47
N GLU A 81 -0.43 -21.19 0.63
CA GLU A 81 0.26 -22.16 1.47
C GLU A 81 -0.70 -23.22 2.02
N GLU A 82 -1.88 -22.82 2.50
CA GLU A 82 -2.86 -23.76 3.02
C GLU A 82 -3.36 -24.74 1.93
N LYS A 83 -3.58 -24.23 0.72
CA LYS A 83 -3.94 -25.06 -0.44
C LYS A 83 -2.81 -26.02 -0.81
N GLN A 84 -1.57 -25.54 -0.81
CA GLN A 84 -0.40 -26.35 -1.14
C GLN A 84 -0.21 -27.47 -0.11
N ARG A 85 -0.30 -27.16 1.19
CA ARG A 85 -0.23 -28.16 2.27
C ARG A 85 -1.30 -29.24 2.13
N LYS A 86 -2.55 -28.86 1.83
CA LYS A 86 -3.65 -29.81 1.57
C LYS A 86 -3.39 -30.70 0.35
N LEU A 87 -2.73 -30.19 -0.69
CA LEU A 87 -2.34 -30.98 -1.86
C LEU A 87 -1.22 -31.96 -1.53
N ASP A 88 -0.22 -31.52 -0.78
CA ASP A 88 0.91 -32.36 -0.40
C ASP A 88 0.49 -33.47 0.58
N GLU A 89 -0.41 -33.18 1.52
CA GLU A 89 -1.04 -34.21 2.38
C GLU A 89 -1.79 -35.26 1.56
N LYS A 90 -2.52 -34.85 0.50
CA LYS A 90 -3.23 -35.79 -0.38
C LYS A 90 -2.25 -36.64 -1.20
N LYS A 91 -1.18 -36.05 -1.72
CA LYS A 91 -0.15 -36.77 -2.47
C LYS A 91 0.57 -37.78 -1.58
N ASN A 92 0.94 -37.39 -0.36
CA ASN A 92 1.59 -38.30 0.60
C ASN A 92 0.67 -39.48 0.96
N LYS A 93 -0.61 -39.23 1.26
CA LYS A 93 -1.57 -40.32 1.53
C LYS A 93 -1.71 -41.29 0.35
N LYS A 94 -1.75 -40.78 -0.89
CA LYS A 94 -1.82 -41.61 -2.09
C LYS A 94 -0.54 -42.43 -2.27
N ALA A 95 0.62 -41.82 -2.08
CA ALA A 95 1.91 -42.49 -2.18
C ALA A 95 2.09 -43.58 -1.10
N GLU A 96 1.65 -43.33 0.14
CA GLU A 96 1.64 -44.34 1.21
C GLU A 96 0.75 -45.53 0.88
N GLN A 97 -0.43 -45.28 0.31
CA GLN A 97 -1.36 -46.33 -0.10
C GLN A 97 -0.79 -47.18 -1.24
N GLU A 98 -0.24 -46.55 -2.29
CA GLU A 98 0.40 -47.24 -3.41
C GLU A 98 1.63 -48.06 -2.95
N ASN A 99 2.46 -47.52 -2.04
CA ASN A 99 3.59 -48.26 -1.48
C ASN A 99 3.13 -49.48 -0.68
N LYS A 100 2.06 -49.34 0.10
CA LYS A 100 1.50 -50.45 0.89
C LYS A 100 0.99 -51.57 0.00
N GLU A 101 0.27 -51.24 -1.07
CA GLU A 101 -0.21 -52.21 -2.07
C GLU A 101 0.95 -52.93 -2.77
N LEU A 102 2.03 -52.21 -3.12
CA LEU A 102 3.24 -52.80 -3.70
C LEU A 102 3.94 -53.78 -2.75
N VAL A 103 4.10 -53.41 -1.48
CA VAL A 103 4.72 -54.29 -0.47
C VAL A 103 3.89 -55.55 -0.25
N GLU A 104 2.57 -55.42 -0.16
CA GLU A 104 1.66 -56.57 -0.04
C GLU A 104 1.70 -57.49 -1.27
N ALA A 105 1.88 -56.94 -2.47
CA ALA A 105 2.04 -57.71 -3.70
C ALA A 105 3.37 -58.47 -3.76
N TYR A 106 4.47 -57.92 -3.22
CA TYR A 106 5.78 -58.58 -3.18
C TYR A 106 5.88 -59.71 -2.15
N GLN A 107 4.99 -59.74 -1.14
CA GLN A 107 4.98 -60.75 -0.08
C GLN A 107 4.09 -61.97 -0.38
N LYS A 108 3.36 -61.95 -1.49
CA LYS A 108 2.57 -63.08 -2.01
C LYS A 108 3.33 -63.84 -3.09
#